data_AF-A0AAW1CPU9-F1
#
_entry.id   AF-A0AAW1CPU9-F1
#
_cell.length_a   1.000
_cell.length_b   1.000
_cell.length_c   1.000
_cell.angle_alpha   90.00
_cell.angle_beta   90.00
_cell.angle_gamma   90.00
#
_symmetry.space_group_name_H-M   'P 1'
#
loop_
_entity.id
_entity.type
_entity.pdbx_description
1 polymer ?
#
loop_
_entity_poly.entity_id
_entity_poly.type
_entity_poly.pdbx_seq_one_letter_code
_entity_poly.pdbx_strand_id
1 'polypeptide(L)'
;MDEDKETKATTATKKKTRKPKTKKVTDPNKPKRPPSAYLLWTKENRDRIKEENPGITFLELSKKAGEMWKAIEDKSKWLNKAKELRSEYFDKKKLYEGGDGDASGNKG
;
A
#
# COMPACT_ATOMS: atom_id res chain seq x y z
N MET A 1 -5.61 -17.94 20.57
CA MET A 1 -5.41 -18.50 19.22
C MET A 1 -4.92 -17.33 18.38
N ASP A 2 -3.70 -16.88 18.67
CA ASP A 2 -3.15 -15.65 18.09
C ASP A 2 -1.71 -15.95 17.71
N GLU A 3 -1.57 -16.80 16.70
CA GLU A 3 -0.29 -17.23 16.18
C GLU A 3 -0.33 -17.09 14.65
N ASP A 4 0.22 -15.99 14.14
CA ASP A 4 0.80 -15.98 12.80
C ASP A 4 2.00 -15.01 12.75
N LYS A 5 3.09 -15.55 13.30
CA LYS A 5 4.37 -15.74 12.59
C LYS A 5 5.01 -14.54 11.88
N GLU A 6 6.16 -14.22 12.43
CA GLU A 6 7.25 -13.42 11.90
C GLU A 6 7.87 -13.95 10.58
N THR A 7 8.38 -13.01 9.79
CA THR A 7 9.52 -13.07 8.83
C THR A 7 9.35 -13.43 7.34
N LYS A 8 10.13 -12.64 6.57
CA LYS A 8 10.83 -12.88 5.28
C LYS A 8 10.05 -12.83 3.97
N ALA A 9 10.32 -11.76 3.21
CA ALA A 9 10.68 -11.89 1.79
C ALA A 9 11.51 -10.69 1.31
N THR A 10 12.83 -10.84 1.35
CA THR A 10 13.74 -10.28 0.35
C THR A 10 13.48 -11.00 -0.97
N THR A 11 13.05 -10.29 -2.01
CA THR A 11 13.17 -10.79 -3.39
C THR A 11 13.51 -9.65 -4.35
N ALA A 12 14.64 -9.86 -5.04
CA ALA A 12 15.22 -9.02 -6.07
C ALA A 12 14.19 -8.55 -7.11
N THR A 13 14.25 -7.29 -7.53
CA THR A 13 13.50 -6.82 -8.71
C THR A 13 14.45 -6.39 -9.81
N LYS A 14 14.79 -7.40 -10.62
CA LYS A 14 15.05 -7.37 -12.07
C LYS A 14 14.56 -6.06 -12.72
N LYS A 15 15.47 -5.35 -13.39
CA LYS A 15 15.18 -4.18 -14.24
C LYS A 15 14.04 -4.51 -15.22
N LYS A 16 12.80 -4.10 -14.91
CA LYS A 16 11.70 -4.05 -15.88
C LYS A 16 11.59 -2.61 -16.38
N THR A 17 11.92 -2.44 -17.65
CA THR A 17 11.67 -1.22 -18.43
C THR A 17 10.21 -0.79 -18.23
N ARG A 18 10.01 0.38 -17.62
CA ARG A 18 8.68 0.93 -17.34
C ARG A 18 8.08 1.43 -18.66
N LYS A 19 7.27 0.61 -19.33
CA LYS A 19 6.37 1.10 -20.39
C LYS A 19 5.47 2.21 -19.81
N PRO A 20 5.26 3.34 -20.51
CA PRO A 20 4.40 4.42 -20.02
C PRO A 20 2.99 3.88 -19.81
N LYS A 21 2.49 3.96 -18.57
CA LYS A 21 1.12 3.55 -18.25
C LYS A 21 0.18 4.57 -18.88
N THR A 22 -0.47 4.18 -19.97
CA THR A 22 -1.66 4.88 -20.47
C THR A 22 -2.65 4.97 -19.30
N LYS A 23 -3.12 6.18 -19.01
CA LYS A 23 -4.07 6.44 -17.93
C LYS A 23 -5.39 5.74 -18.29
N LYS A 24 -5.54 4.47 -17.88
CA LYS A 24 -6.82 3.77 -17.99
C LYS A 24 -7.82 4.55 -17.16
N VAL A 25 -8.88 5.04 -17.82
CA VAL A 25 -10.07 5.59 -17.16
C VAL A 25 -10.52 4.55 -16.16
N THR A 26 -10.28 4.82 -14.89
CA THR A 26 -10.71 3.94 -13.81
C THR A 26 -12.14 4.32 -13.56
N ASP A 27 -13.08 3.39 -13.70
CA ASP A 27 -14.50 3.63 -13.46
C ASP A 27 -14.67 4.33 -12.09
N PRO A 28 -15.30 5.51 -12.04
CA PRO A 28 -15.41 6.30 -10.82
C PRO A 28 -16.26 5.60 -9.75
N ASN A 29 -17.10 4.64 -10.14
CA ASN A 29 -17.95 3.86 -9.24
C ASN A 29 -17.23 2.67 -8.59
N LYS A 30 -16.04 2.30 -9.07
CA LYS A 30 -15.32 1.14 -8.54
C LYS A 30 -14.73 1.49 -7.17
N PRO A 31 -14.99 0.69 -6.12
CA PRO A 31 -14.32 0.90 -4.84
C PRO A 31 -12.80 0.86 -5.04
N LYS A 32 -12.11 1.86 -4.50
CA LYS A 32 -10.65 2.00 -4.64
C LYS A 32 -9.94 1.15 -3.59
N ARG A 33 -8.86 0.47 -4.00
CA ARG A 33 -8.07 -0.37 -3.10
C ARG A 33 -7.57 0.44 -1.90
N PRO A 34 -7.73 -0.06 -0.67
CA PRO A 34 -7.33 0.65 0.53
C PRO A 34 -5.81 0.67 0.65
N PRO A 35 -5.25 1.70 1.31
CA PRO A 35 -3.83 1.77 1.59
C PRO A 35 -3.40 0.67 2.57
N SER A 36 -2.20 0.13 2.38
CA SER A 36 -1.58 -0.79 3.33
C SER A 36 -1.05 -0.06 4.57
N ALA A 37 -0.70 -0.81 5.62
CA ALA A 37 -0.12 -0.27 6.86
C ALA A 37 1.10 0.64 6.59
N TYR A 38 1.99 0.19 5.70
CA TYR A 38 3.13 0.99 5.26
C TYR A 38 2.71 2.29 4.55
N LEU A 39 1.69 2.26 3.68
CA LEU A 39 1.20 3.45 3.00
C LEU A 39 0.54 4.45 3.96
N LEU A 40 -0.16 3.96 4.98
CA LEU A 40 -0.71 4.79 6.05
C LEU A 40 0.40 5.46 6.85
N TRP A 41 1.39 4.69 7.29
CA TRP A 41 2.53 5.20 8.05
C TRP A 41 3.37 6.19 7.23
N THR A 42 3.71 5.84 5.98
CA THR A 42 4.49 6.74 5.11
C THR A 42 3.73 8.01 4.75
N LYS A 43 2.41 8.01 4.64
CA LYS A 43 1.64 9.23 4.43
C LYS A 43 1.81 10.22 5.58
N GLU A 44 1.80 9.73 6.81
CA GLU A 44 1.98 10.55 8.01
C GLU A 44 3.45 10.96 8.19
N ASN A 45 4.40 10.07 7.90
CA ASN A 45 5.82 10.28 8.21
C ASN A 45 6.61 10.89 7.06
N ARG A 46 6.19 10.77 5.79
CA ARG A 46 6.92 11.35 4.65
C ARG A 46 7.05 12.86 4.78
N ASP A 47 6.00 13.52 5.28
CA ASP A 47 5.94 14.98 5.35
C ASP A 47 6.91 15.44 6.44
N ARG A 48 6.90 14.77 7.61
CA ARG A 48 7.91 14.93 8.66
C ARG A 48 9.34 14.70 8.15
N ILE A 49 9.60 13.60 7.42
CA ILE A 49 10.94 13.28 6.89
C ILE A 49 11.40 14.36 5.90
N LYS A 50 10.48 14.91 5.10
CA LYS A 50 10.75 15.98 4.15
C LYS A 50 11.01 17.32 4.86
N GLU A 51 10.30 17.60 5.95
CA GLU A 51 10.54 18.78 6.79
C GLU A 51 11.90 18.69 7.49
N GLU A 52 12.27 17.53 8.02
CA GLU A 52 13.59 17.29 8.62
C GLU A 52 14.73 17.27 7.60
N ASN A 53 14.42 17.05 6.31
CA ASN A 53 15.41 16.97 5.23
C ASN A 53 14.94 17.82 4.04
N PRO A 54 14.98 19.17 4.15
CA PRO A 54 14.60 20.04 3.06
C PRO A 54 15.50 19.77 1.84
N GLY A 55 14.91 19.50 0.69
CA GLY A 55 15.63 19.17 -0.54
C GLY A 55 15.97 17.69 -0.75
N ILE A 56 15.54 16.79 0.14
CA ILE A 56 15.66 15.35 -0.08
C ILE A 56 14.89 14.91 -1.33
N THR A 57 15.52 14.07 -2.15
CA THR A 57 14.85 13.51 -3.33
C THR A 57 13.82 12.45 -2.93
N PHE A 58 12.80 12.24 -3.76
CA PHE A 58 11.78 11.21 -3.51
C PHE A 58 12.39 9.80 -3.32
N LEU A 59 13.50 9.50 -4.02
CA LEU A 59 14.19 8.22 -3.90
C LEU A 59 14.81 8.05 -2.50
N GLU A 60 15.52 9.07 -2.02
CA GLU A 60 16.16 9.06 -0.71
C GLU A 60 15.12 9.07 0.42
N LEU A 61 14.03 9.83 0.26
CA LEU A 61 12.88 9.78 1.18
C LEU A 61 12.28 8.38 1.26
N SER A 62 12.09 7.72 0.11
CA SER A 62 11.52 6.37 0.05
C SER A 62 12.43 5.33 0.73
N LYS A 63 13.76 5.48 0.61
CA LYS A 63 14.73 4.62 1.31
C LYS A 63 14.64 4.82 2.82
N LYS A 64 14.75 6.07 3.29
CA LYS A 64 14.65 6.42 4.72
C LYS A 64 13.32 5.95 5.32
N ALA A 65 12.21 6.16 4.61
CA ALA A 65 10.90 5.70 5.03
C ALA A 65 10.84 4.16 5.15
N GLY A 66 11.42 3.43 4.21
CA GLY A 66 11.50 1.97 4.26
C GLY A 66 12.33 1.45 5.44
N GLU A 67 13.44 2.11 5.77
CA GLU A 67 14.29 1.78 6.92
C GLU A 67 13.58 2.06 8.24
N MET A 68 13.01 3.24 8.41
CA MET A 68 12.21 3.60 9.59
C MET A 68 11.03 2.65 9.77
N TRP A 69 10.30 2.32 8.70
CA TRP A 69 9.21 1.34 8.80
C TRP A 69 9.68 -0.04 9.25
N LYS A 70 10.87 -0.48 8.83
CA LYS A 70 11.44 -1.74 9.31
C LYS A 70 11.83 -1.66 10.78
N ALA A 71 12.37 -0.53 11.22
CA ALA A 71 12.82 -0.27 12.58
C ALA A 71 11.69 -0.07 13.60
N ILE A 72 10.45 0.20 13.17
CA ILE A 72 9.30 0.22 14.08
C ILE A 72 9.08 -1.19 14.62
N GLU A 73 8.99 -1.34 15.92
CA GLU A 73 8.65 -2.62 16.55
C GLU A 73 7.13 -2.79 16.61
N ASP A 74 6.42 -1.79 17.13
CA ASP A 74 4.96 -1.81 17.19
C ASP A 74 4.31 -1.23 15.93
N LYS A 75 4.09 -2.09 14.93
CA LYS A 75 3.33 -1.74 13.71
C LYS A 75 1.84 -1.99 13.86
N SER A 76 1.39 -2.49 15.02
CA SER A 76 0.04 -3.01 15.24
C SER A 76 -1.01 -1.94 14.99
N LYS A 77 -0.73 -0.69 15.39
CA LYS A 77 -1.60 0.47 15.11
C LYS A 77 -1.92 0.62 13.62
N TRP A 78 -0.91 0.55 12.75
CA TRP A 78 -1.10 0.72 11.30
C TRP A 78 -1.57 -0.57 10.64
N LEU A 79 -1.19 -1.73 11.15
CA LEU A 79 -1.66 -3.03 10.68
C LEU A 79 -3.17 -3.21 10.94
N ASN A 80 -3.64 -2.86 12.14
CA ASN A 80 -5.06 -2.89 12.50
C ASN A 80 -5.86 -1.91 11.62
N LYS A 81 -5.42 -0.64 11.52
CA LYS A 81 -6.05 0.32 10.60
C LYS A 81 -6.12 -0.17 9.16
N ALA A 82 -5.03 -0.77 8.65
CA ALA A 82 -5.02 -1.31 7.30
C ALA A 82 -5.93 -2.54 7.15
N LYS A 83 -6.05 -3.38 8.20
CA LYS A 83 -6.95 -4.52 8.25
C LYS A 83 -8.42 -4.08 8.23
N GLU A 84 -8.77 -3.08 9.02
CA GLU A 84 -10.11 -2.47 9.04
C GLU A 84 -10.48 -1.89 7.68
N LEU A 85 -9.62 -1.04 7.13
CA LEU A 85 -9.83 -0.46 5.79
C LEU A 85 -9.90 -1.53 4.69
N ARG A 86 -9.17 -2.63 4.85
CA ARG A 86 -9.24 -3.80 3.95
C ARG A 86 -10.56 -4.55 4.08
N SER A 87 -11.07 -4.72 5.30
CA SER A 87 -12.38 -5.33 5.53
C SER A 87 -13.48 -4.49 4.90
N GLU A 88 -13.53 -3.19 5.21
CA GLU A 88 -14.52 -2.28 4.62
C GLU A 88 -14.48 -2.26 3.08
N TYR A 89 -13.28 -2.28 2.51
CA TYR A 89 -13.13 -2.37 1.06
C TYR A 89 -13.66 -3.69 0.52
N PHE A 90 -13.43 -4.81 1.21
CA PHE A 90 -13.92 -6.10 0.77
C PHE A 90 -15.45 -6.15 0.83
N ASP A 91 -16.07 -5.58 1.85
CA ASP A 91 -17.53 -5.48 1.96
C ASP A 91 -18.10 -4.56 0.87
N LYS A 92 -17.53 -3.37 0.67
CA LYS A 92 -17.90 -2.45 -0.42
C LYS A 92 -17.68 -3.07 -1.80
N LYS A 93 -16.60 -3.84 -1.98
CA LYS A 93 -16.30 -4.57 -3.23
C LYS A 93 -17.30 -5.70 -3.45
N LYS A 94 -17.66 -6.45 -2.41
CA LYS A 94 -18.66 -7.53 -2.50
C LYS A 94 -20.02 -6.98 -2.91
N LEU A 95 -20.41 -5.81 -2.39
CA LEU A 95 -21.62 -5.11 -2.80
C LEU A 95 -21.56 -4.64 -4.26
N TYR A 96 -20.42 -4.11 -4.70
CA TYR A 96 -20.21 -3.67 -6.10
C TYR A 96 -20.18 -4.85 -7.09
N GLU A 97 -19.54 -5.96 -6.74
CA GLU A 97 -19.36 -7.12 -7.61
C GLU A 97 -20.65 -7.96 -7.74
N GLY A 98 -21.60 -7.80 -6.80
CA GLY A 98 -22.92 -8.42 -6.84
C GLY A 98 -23.97 -7.72 -7.72
N GLY A 99 -23.63 -6.60 -8.36
CA GLY A 99 -24.54 -5.85 -9.23
C GLY A 99 -23.82 -5.09 -10.35
N ASP A 100 -23.22 -5.83 -11.29
CA ASP A 100 -22.35 -5.37 -12.39
C ASP A 100 -20.87 -5.15 -12.02
N GLY A 101 -20.09 -6.24 -12.09
CA GLY A 101 -18.65 -6.19 -11.81
C GLY A 101 -17.85 -7.22 -12.61
N ASP A 102 -17.86 -7.09 -13.94
CA ASP A 102 -17.01 -7.85 -14.87
C ASP A 102 -15.53 -7.90 -14.40
N ALA A 103 -15.00 -9.11 -14.52
CA ALA A 103 -13.75 -9.57 -13.98
C ALA A 103 -12.55 -8.94 -14.70
N SER A 104 -11.69 -8.23 -13.96
CA SER A 104 -10.33 -7.96 -14.44
C SER A 104 -9.31 -7.95 -13.29
N GLY A 105 -9.28 -9.07 -12.57
CA GLY A 105 -8.07 -9.53 -11.89
C GLY A 105 -7.20 -10.29 -12.87
N ASN A 106 -6.45 -9.60 -13.73
CA ASN A 106 -5.47 -10.25 -14.60
C ASN A 106 -4.33 -10.83 -13.75
N LYS A 107 -4.45 -12.13 -13.45
CA LYS A 107 -3.41 -13.03 -12.97
C LYS A 107 -2.82 -13.72 -14.20
N GLY A 108 -1.53 -13.51 -14.44
CA GLY A 108 -0.71 -14.29 -15.38
C GLY A 108 -0.89 -13.92 -16.83
#